data_AF-F4XIV5-F1
#
_entry.id   AF-F4XIV5-F1
#
_cell.length_a   1.000
_cell.length_b   1.000
_cell.length_c   1.000
_cell.angle_alpha   90.00
_cell.angle_beta   90.00
_cell.angle_gamma   90.00
#
_symmetry.space_group_name_H-M   'P 1'
#
loop_
_entity.id
_entity.type
_entity.pdbx_description
1 polymer ?
#
loop_
_entity_poly.entity_id
_entity_poly.type
_entity_poly.pdbx_seq_one_letter_code
_entity_poly.pdbx_strand_id
1 'polypeptide(L)' 'MEDGITDELVATGVPKDRIVLAFHPPEIREHTGYGVL' A
#
# COMPACT_ATOMS: atom_id res chain seq x y z
N MET A 1 5.25 8.44 13.82
CA MET A 1 3.92 7.92 13.46
C MET A 1 3.76 8.19 11.98
N GLU A 2 3.96 7.18 11.15
CA GLU A 2 3.71 7.27 9.71
C GLU A 2 2.22 6.97 9.51
N ASP A 3 1.42 8.02 9.46
CA ASP A 3 -0.03 7.94 9.27
C ASP A 3 -0.29 7.70 7.78
N GLY A 4 -0.18 6.43 7.37
CA GLY A 4 -0.53 6.03 6.01
C GLY A 4 -2.04 5.93 5.87
N ILE A 5 -2.61 6.56 4.84
CA ILE A 5 -4.04 6.41 4.48
C ILE A 5 -4.37 5.02 3.89
N THR A 6 -3.45 4.07 4.00
CA THR A 6 -3.59 2.72 3.45
C THR A 6 -4.82 2.02 4.02
N ASP A 7 -5.08 2.17 5.31
CA ASP A 7 -6.23 1.54 5.97
C ASP A 7 -7.55 2.19 5.51
N GLU A 8 -7.56 3.52 5.33
CA GLU A 8 -8.72 4.26 4.84
C GLU A 8 -9.03 3.98 3.36
N LEU A 9 -8.01 3.83 2.52
CA LEU A 9 -8.18 3.39 1.13
C LEU A 9 -8.77 1.97 1.06
N VAL A 10 -8.32 1.05 1.92
CA VAL A 10 -8.90 -0.29 1.99
C VAL A 10 -10.35 -0.24 2.51
N ALA A 11 -10.62 0.59 3.52
CA ALA A 11 -11.96 0.76 4.09
C ALA A 11 -12.96 1.38 3.11
N THR A 12 -12.51 2.23 2.19
CA THR A 12 -13.33 2.80 1.11
C THR A 12 -13.56 1.83 -0.06
N GLY A 13 -13.02 0.62 0.02
CA GLY A 13 -13.21 -0.43 -0.99
C GLY A 13 -12.17 -0.42 -2.11
N VAL A 14 -11.07 0.33 -1.96
CA VAL A 14 -9.97 0.27 -2.93
C VAL A 14 -9.24 -1.06 -2.73
N PRO A 15 -9.12 -1.89 -3.78
CA PRO A 15 -8.39 -3.15 -3.69
C PRO A 15 -6.91 -2.89 -3.41
N LYS A 16 -6.32 -3.66 -2.50
CA LYS A 16 -4.91 -3.52 -2.07
C LYS A 16 -3.90 -3.52 -3.21
N ASP A 17 -4.19 -4.27 -4.28
CA ASP A 17 -3.39 -4.35 -5.50
C ASP A 17 -3.24 -2.99 -6.23
N ARG A 18 -4.19 -2.06 -6.02
CA ARG A 18 -4.13 -0.70 -6.59
C ARG A 18 -3.54 0.35 -5.65
N ILE A 19 -3.17 -0.03 -4.44
CA ILE A 19 -2.55 0.87 -3.46
C ILE A 19 -1.06 0.58 -3.49
N VAL A 20 -0.23 1.55 -3.87
CA VAL A 20 1.22 1.39 -3.91
C VAL A 20 1.82 2.13 -2.72
N LEU A 21 2.53 1.40 -1.85
CA LEU A 21 3.24 1.99 -0.71
C LEU A 21 4.56 2.61 -1.19
N ALA A 22 4.46 3.78 -1.84
CA ALA A 22 5.59 4.44 -2.50
C ALA A 22 6.72 4.86 -1.54
N PHE A 23 6.42 4.97 -0.24
CA PHE A 23 7.39 5.27 0.81
C PHE A 23 8.30 4.09 1.18
N HIS A 24 7.90 2.85 0.86
CA HIS A 24 8.78 1.69 0.98
C HIS A 24 9.63 1.50 -0.27
N PRO A 25 10.88 1.02 -0.15
CA PRO A 25 11.70 0.65 -1.30
C PRO A 25 11.07 -0.53 -2.07
N PRO A 26 11.28 -0.62 -3.39
CA PRO A 26 10.61 -1.58 -4.27
C PRO A 26 10.81 -3.04 -3.84
N GLU A 27 12.00 -3.38 -3.33
CA GLU A 27 12.35 -4.71 -2.81
C GLU A 27 11.47 -5.18 -1.65
N ILE A 28 10.85 -4.24 -0.90
CA ILE A 28 10.00 -4.58 0.24
C ILE A 28 8.52 -4.58 -0.19
N ARG A 29 8.16 -3.83 -1.24
CA ARG A 29 6.76 -3.73 -1.71
C ARG A 29 6.17 -5.09 -2.07
N GLU A 30 6.97 -5.97 -2.69
CA GLU A 30 6.55 -7.34 -3.03
C GLU A 30 6.14 -8.17 -1.82
N HIS A 31 6.70 -7.88 -0.64
CA HIS A 31 6.37 -8.56 0.61
C HIS A 31 5.18 -7.95 1.36
N THR A 32 4.76 -6.74 0.98
CA THR A 32 3.65 -6.04 1.65
C THR A 32 2.27 -6.52 1.21
N GLY A 33 2.16 -7.23 0.07
CA GLY A 33 0.88 -7.66 -0.50
C GLY A 33 0.03 -6.50 -1.06
N TYR A 34 0.65 -5.33 -1.23
CA TYR A 34 0.10 -4.16 -1.90
C TYR A 34 0.69 -4.04 -3.31
N GLY A 35 0.19 -3.11 -4.11
CA GLY A 35 0.65 -2.90 -5.49
C GLY A 35 2.16 -2.67 -5.57
N VAL A 36 2.81 -3.42 -6.46
CA VAL A 36 4.22 -3.27 -6.84
C VAL A 36 4.21 -2.65 -8.23
N LEU A 37 4.23 -1.32 -8.32
CA LEU A 37 4.35 -0.63 -9.60
C LEU A 37 5.81 -0.55 -10.05
#